data_AF-D5DC40-F1
#
_entry.id   AF-D5DC40-F1
#
_cell.length_a   1.000
_cell.length_b   1.000
_cell.length_c   1.000
_cell.angle_alpha   90.00
_cell.angle_beta   90.00
_cell.angle_gamma   90.00
#
_symmetry.space_group_name_H-M   'P 1'
#
loop_
_entity.id
_entity.type
_entity.pdbx_description
1 polymer ?
#
loop_
_entity_poly.entity_id
_entity_poly.type
_entity_poly.pdbx_seq_one_letter_code
_entity_poly.pdbx_strand_id
1 'polypeptide(L)'
;MIFGEENHVVAVPFLKGEGIQTLEEKYKQALEEMPLENEVLFLVDIFGGTPYNAATPYILKNKTADMVSGVNLPMLLEVLAMREHVTLKEMLGRLKQVNEESFQVCSEHLERIQQANQIGEDGLL
;
A
#
# COMPACT_ATOMS: atom_id res chain seq x y z
N MET A 1 13.56 5.61 -7.66
CA MET A 1 14.27 4.50 -8.35
C MET A 1 13.42 3.84 -9.44
N ILE A 2 12.10 3.63 -9.24
CA ILE A 2 11.22 3.11 -10.30
C ILE A 2 10.42 4.23 -10.98
N PHE A 3 9.73 5.07 -10.19
CA PHE A 3 8.86 6.16 -10.69
C PHE A 3 9.51 7.56 -10.67
N GLY A 4 10.80 7.67 -10.34
CA GLY A 4 11.45 8.97 -10.15
C GLY A 4 11.02 9.69 -8.86
N GLU A 5 11.00 11.02 -8.88
CA GLU A 5 10.48 11.85 -7.79
C GLU A 5 8.96 12.00 -7.92
N GLU A 6 8.24 11.81 -6.80
CA GLU A 6 6.78 11.88 -6.76
C GLU A 6 6.31 12.90 -5.73
N ASN A 7 5.74 14.01 -6.20
CA ASN A 7 5.31 15.12 -5.36
C ASN A 7 3.97 14.87 -4.63
N HIS A 8 3.28 13.78 -4.96
CA HIS A 8 1.96 13.45 -4.41
C HIS A 8 2.00 12.28 -3.43
N VAL A 9 3.19 11.88 -3.00
CA VAL A 9 3.40 10.88 -1.95
C VAL A 9 4.22 11.53 -0.84
N VAL A 10 3.64 11.60 0.35
CA VAL A 10 4.28 12.18 1.52
C VAL A 10 4.54 11.08 2.55
N ALA A 11 5.80 10.91 2.93
CA ALA A 11 6.17 10.00 4.00
C ALA A 11 6.06 10.71 5.35
N VAL A 12 5.27 10.14 6.26
CA VAL A 12 5.08 10.68 7.61
C VAL A 12 5.73 9.74 8.63
N PRO A 13 6.94 10.06 9.14
CA PRO A 13 7.63 9.19 10.07
C PRO A 13 7.01 9.26 11.47
N PHE A 14 6.85 8.11 12.12
CA PHE A 14 6.50 7.98 13.53
C PHE A 14 7.75 7.58 14.34
N LEU A 15 8.28 8.53 15.12
CA LEU A 15 9.55 8.40 15.81
C LEU A 15 9.39 8.01 17.28
N LYS A 16 10.47 7.51 17.89
CA LYS A 16 10.47 7.12 19.29
C LYS A 16 10.14 8.32 20.19
N GLY A 17 9.15 8.14 21.06
CA GLY A 17 8.68 9.17 21.99
C GLY A 17 7.53 10.02 21.44
N GLU A 18 7.15 9.85 20.18
CA GLU A 18 5.97 10.49 19.61
C GLU A 18 4.71 9.73 20.04
N GLY A 19 3.62 10.49 20.19
CA GLY A 19 2.29 9.96 20.48
C GLY A 19 1.33 10.16 19.31
N ILE A 20 0.09 9.74 19.52
CA ILE A 20 -0.99 9.87 18.52
C ILE A 20 -1.22 11.34 18.12
N GLN A 21 -1.19 12.27 19.08
CA GLN A 21 -1.41 13.70 18.83
C GLN A 21 -0.36 14.31 17.89
N THR A 22 0.92 13.98 18.11
CA THR A 22 2.02 14.41 17.23
C THR A 22 1.81 13.91 15.80
N LEU A 23 1.28 12.69 15.66
CA LEU A 23 1.05 12.08 14.36
C LEU A 23 -0.17 12.67 13.65
N GLU A 24 -1.24 12.98 14.39
CA GLU A 24 -2.40 13.72 13.89
C GLU A 24 -2.00 15.11 13.36
N GLU A 25 -1.12 15.82 14.07
CA GLU A 25 -0.57 17.11 13.62
C GLU A 25 0.25 16.97 12.33
N LYS A 26 1.12 15.95 12.25
CA LYS A 26 1.90 15.67 11.04
C LYS A 26 1.02 15.32 9.85
N TYR A 27 -0.02 14.50 10.04
CA TYR A 27 -0.98 14.20 8.99
C TYR A 27 -1.69 15.46 8.51
N LYS A 28 -2.13 16.32 9.43
CA LYS A 28 -2.74 17.59 9.06
C LYS A 28 -1.81 18.44 8.20
N GLN A 29 -0.53 18.58 8.58
CA GLN A 29 0.45 19.32 7.79
C GLN A 29 0.66 18.70 6.40
N ALA A 30 0.84 17.38 6.34
CA ALA A 30 1.02 16.66 5.06
C ALA A 30 -0.20 16.84 4.13
N LEU A 31 -1.41 16.85 4.67
CA LEU A 31 -2.65 17.04 3.90
C LEU A 31 -2.85 18.48 3.44
N GLU A 32 -2.38 19.48 4.21
CA GLU A 32 -2.42 20.90 3.81
C GLU A 32 -1.46 21.20 2.64
N GLU A 33 -0.40 20.41 2.50
CA GLU A 33 0.54 20.49 1.37
C GLU A 33 0.01 19.80 0.09
N MET A 34 -1.05 18.98 0.21
CA MET A 34 -1.66 18.28 -0.93
C MET A 34 -2.74 19.14 -1.62
N PRO A 35 -2.93 19.01 -2.94
CA PRO A 35 -4.01 19.69 -3.65
C PRO A 35 -5.39 19.32 -3.08
N LEU A 36 -6.23 20.34 -2.83
CA LEU A 36 -7.53 20.24 -2.14
C LEU A 36 -8.60 19.35 -2.82
N GLU A 37 -8.39 18.93 -4.06
CA GLU A 37 -9.44 18.27 -4.88
C GLU A 37 -9.30 16.74 -4.98
N ASN A 38 -8.37 16.12 -4.26
CA ASN A 38 -8.04 14.70 -4.46
C ASN A 38 -8.58 13.77 -3.37
N GLU A 39 -8.88 12.53 -3.79
CA GLU A 39 -9.07 11.41 -2.88
C GLU A 39 -7.76 11.13 -2.12
N VAL A 40 -7.85 10.75 -0.84
CA VAL A 40 -6.70 10.53 0.03
C VAL A 40 -6.60 9.05 0.40
N LEU A 41 -5.45 8.44 0.11
CA LEU A 41 -5.15 7.08 0.53
C LEU A 41 -4.02 7.09 1.56
N PHE A 42 -4.34 6.70 2.79
CA PHE A 42 -3.34 6.44 3.82
C PHE A 42 -2.76 5.04 3.61
N LEU A 43 -1.44 4.95 3.49
CA LEU A 43 -0.69 3.70 3.47
C LEU A 43 0.03 3.54 4.81
N VAL A 44 -0.42 2.60 5.65
CA VAL A 44 0.18 2.36 6.97
C VAL A 44 0.83 0.99 7.05
N ASP A 45 1.77 0.85 7.99
CA ASP A 45 2.53 -0.37 8.22
C ASP A 45 1.70 -1.46 8.90
N ILE A 46 1.03 -1.14 10.02
CA ILE A 46 0.39 -2.12 10.90
C ILE A 46 -1.06 -1.71 11.19
N PHE A 47 -1.97 -2.68 11.03
CA PHE A 47 -3.37 -2.53 11.41
C PHE A 47 -3.51 -2.27 12.93
N GLY A 48 -4.26 -1.23 13.30
CA GLY A 48 -4.50 -0.88 14.71
C GLY A 48 -3.31 -0.26 15.44
N GLY A 49 -2.18 -0.02 14.76
CA GLY A 49 -1.05 0.74 15.30
C GLY A 49 -1.36 2.22 15.48
N THR A 50 -0.44 2.97 16.10
CA THR A 50 -0.61 4.44 16.28
C THR A 50 -0.80 5.18 14.96
N PRO A 51 -0.05 4.89 13.87
CA PRO A 51 -0.32 5.47 12.55
C PRO A 51 -1.73 5.25 12.03
N TYR A 52 -2.25 4.02 12.18
CA TYR A 52 -3.61 3.66 11.79
C TYR A 52 -4.66 4.44 12.62
N ASN A 53 -4.49 4.46 13.93
CA ASN A 53 -5.45 5.10 14.84
C ASN A 53 -5.47 6.63 14.65
N ALA A 54 -4.32 7.26 14.40
CA ALA A 54 -4.23 8.71 14.15
C ALA A 54 -4.94 9.15 12.85
N ALA A 55 -4.99 8.29 11.83
CA ALA A 55 -5.65 8.62 10.55
C ALA A 55 -7.19 8.43 10.62
N THR A 56 -7.66 7.57 11.53
CA THR A 56 -9.07 7.18 11.63
C THR A 56 -10.03 8.37 11.81
N PRO A 57 -9.78 9.37 12.69
CA PRO A 57 -10.65 10.53 12.84
C PRO A 57 -10.79 11.37 11.56
N TYR A 58 -9.75 11.44 10.74
CA TYR A 58 -9.79 12.14 9.45
C TYR A 58 -10.67 11.37 8.45
N ILE A 59 -10.45 10.07 8.32
CA ILE A 59 -11.22 9.19 7.40
C ILE A 59 -12.71 9.19 7.75
N LEU A 60 -13.06 9.12 9.04
CA LEU A 60 -14.47 9.18 9.48
C LEU A 60 -15.19 10.48 9.08
N LYS A 61 -14.45 11.58 8.92
CA LYS A 61 -15.00 12.89 8.54
C LYS A 61 -14.98 13.13 7.03
N ASN A 62 -14.16 12.40 6.28
CA ASN A 62 -13.91 12.63 4.85
C ASN A 62 -14.22 11.37 4.04
N LYS A 63 -15.33 11.38 3.29
CA LYS A 63 -15.78 10.22 2.50
C LYS A 63 -14.86 9.87 1.32
N THR A 64 -13.98 10.78 0.94
CA THR A 64 -12.98 10.63 -0.13
C THR A 64 -11.62 10.19 0.42
N ALA A 65 -11.56 9.73 1.67
CA ALA A 65 -10.34 9.23 2.29
C ALA A 65 -10.54 7.79 2.78
N ASP A 66 -9.50 6.96 2.65
CA ASP A 66 -9.48 5.62 3.22
C ASP A 66 -8.03 5.19 3.50
N MET A 67 -7.87 4.01 4.08
CA MET A 67 -6.58 3.50 4.53
C MET A 67 -6.39 2.02 4.23
N VAL A 68 -5.15 1.65 3.90
CA VAL A 68 -4.70 0.25 3.88
C VAL A 68 -3.52 0.06 4.81
N SER A 69 -3.49 -1.09 5.48
CA SER A 69 -2.41 -1.51 6.36
C SER A 69 -1.54 -2.60 5.72
N GLY A 70 -0.32 -2.79 6.22
CA GLY A 70 0.59 -3.79 5.68
C GLY A 70 1.24 -3.36 4.37
N VAL A 71 1.41 -2.05 4.17
CA VAL A 71 1.97 -1.52 2.91
C VAL A 71 3.30 -2.18 2.59
N ASN A 72 3.42 -2.63 1.34
CA ASN A 72 4.64 -3.18 0.78
C ASN A 72 4.98 -2.48 -0.55
N LEU A 73 6.14 -2.79 -1.12
CA LEU A 73 6.59 -2.14 -2.34
C LEU A 73 5.65 -2.40 -3.54
N PRO A 74 5.19 -3.64 -3.83
CA PRO A 74 4.22 -3.90 -4.89
C PRO A 74 2.94 -3.07 -4.79
N MET A 75 2.35 -2.96 -3.60
CA MET A 75 1.17 -2.12 -3.37
C MET A 75 1.46 -0.65 -3.69
N LEU A 76 2.60 -0.11 -3.22
CA LEU A 76 2.98 1.28 -3.50
C LEU A 76 3.15 1.54 -5.00
N LEU A 77 3.75 0.60 -5.73
CA LEU A 77 3.92 0.70 -7.18
C LEU A 77 2.58 0.65 -7.92
N GLU A 78 1.65 -0.19 -7.48
CA GLU A 78 0.30 -0.25 -8.05
C GLU A 78 -0.44 1.09 -7.85
N VAL A 79 -0.36 1.68 -6.65
CA VAL A 79 -0.95 3.01 -6.37
C VAL A 79 -0.40 4.04 -7.34
N LEU A 80 0.92 4.13 -7.48
CA LEU A 80 1.57 5.09 -8.36
C LEU A 80 1.22 4.87 -9.84
N ALA A 81 1.06 3.62 -10.27
CA ALA A 81 0.71 3.29 -11.64
C ALA A 81 -0.76 3.63 -11.99
N MET A 82 -1.67 3.53 -11.03
CA MET A 82 -3.12 3.59 -11.31
C MET A 82 -3.83 4.86 -10.81
N ARG A 83 -3.23 5.63 -9.90
CA ARG A 83 -3.87 6.79 -9.22
C ARG A 83 -4.50 7.84 -10.14
N GLU A 84 -3.99 8.02 -11.37
CA GLU A 84 -4.54 8.99 -12.34
C GLU A 84 -5.68 8.39 -13.20
N HIS A 85 -6.04 7.12 -12.98
CA HIS A 85 -6.90 6.35 -13.88
C HIS A 85 -8.07 5.65 -13.20
N VAL A 86 -8.04 5.49 -11.87
CA VAL A 86 -9.08 4.78 -11.12
C VAL A 86 -9.48 5.55 -9.88
N THR A 87 -10.69 5.29 -9.40
CA THR A 87 -11.18 5.83 -8.13
C THR A 87 -10.50 5.16 -6.93
N LEU A 88 -10.52 5.81 -5.77
CA LEU A 88 -10.04 5.26 -4.50
C LEU A 88 -10.68 3.91 -4.20
N LYS A 89 -11.99 3.76 -4.45
CA LYS A 89 -12.69 2.49 -4.21
C LYS A 89 -12.15 1.36 -5.09
N GLU A 90 -11.89 1.64 -6.37
CA GLU A 90 -11.31 0.66 -7.29
C GLU A 90 -9.86 0.34 -6.91
N MET A 91 -9.09 1.36 -6.51
CA MET A 91 -7.74 1.21 -5.98
C MET A 91 -7.71 0.26 -4.78
N LEU A 92 -8.59 0.43 -3.79
CA LEU A 92 -8.66 -0.46 -2.62
C LEU A 92 -8.97 -1.91 -3.00
N GLY A 93 -9.79 -2.13 -4.04
CA GLY A 93 -10.05 -3.46 -4.59
C GLY A 93 -8.80 -4.08 -5.21
N ARG A 94 -8.07 -3.31 -6.03
CA ARG A 94 -6.79 -3.71 -6.64
C ARG A 94 -5.74 -4.06 -5.60
N LEU A 95 -5.57 -3.22 -4.59
CA LEU A 95 -4.55 -3.40 -3.57
C LEU A 95 -4.73 -4.68 -2.74
N LYS A 96 -5.97 -5.14 -2.55
CA LYS A 96 -6.24 -6.45 -1.92
C LYS A 96 -5.69 -7.61 -2.75
N GLN A 97 -5.92 -7.57 -4.07
CA GLN A 97 -5.43 -8.60 -5.00
C GLN A 97 -3.90 -8.57 -5.07
N VAL A 98 -3.31 -7.38 -5.25
CA VAL A 98 -1.86 -7.21 -5.32
C VAL A 98 -1.18 -7.69 -4.04
N ASN A 99 -1.76 -7.42 -2.86
CA ASN A 99 -1.17 -7.88 -1.61
C ASN A 99 -1.10 -9.42 -1.55
N GLU A 100 -2.19 -10.12 -1.93
CA GLU A 100 -2.23 -11.58 -1.97
C GLU A 100 -1.25 -12.17 -3.00
N GLU A 101 -1.15 -11.57 -4.19
CA GLU A 101 -0.27 -12.02 -5.27
C GLU A 101 1.22 -11.71 -5.00
N SER A 102 1.49 -10.63 -4.27
CA SER A 102 2.86 -10.14 -4.06
C SER A 102 3.70 -10.96 -3.09
N PHE A 103 3.05 -11.71 -2.19
CA PHE A 103 3.76 -12.56 -1.25
C PHE A 103 4.20 -13.85 -1.95
N GLN A 104 5.50 -13.94 -2.27
CA GLN A 104 6.06 -15.07 -2.99
C GLN A 104 7.26 -15.64 -2.23
N VAL A 105 7.32 -16.97 -2.14
CA VAL A 105 8.44 -17.68 -1.54
C VAL A 105 9.25 -18.35 -2.67
N CYS A 106 10.54 -18.01 -2.73
CA CYS A 106 11.42 -18.50 -3.79
C CYS A 106 11.51 -20.04 -3.85
N SER A 107 11.61 -20.72 -2.69
CA SER A 107 11.67 -22.18 -2.65
C SER A 107 10.43 -22.85 -3.26
N GLU A 108 9.23 -22.35 -2.95
CA GLU A 108 7.98 -22.86 -3.54
C GLU A 108 7.93 -22.65 -5.06
N HIS A 109 8.51 -21.55 -5.55
CA HIS A 109 8.64 -21.31 -6.97
C HIS A 109 9.58 -22.32 -7.65
N LEU A 110 10.74 -22.59 -7.04
CA LEU A 110 11.70 -23.56 -7.54
C LEU A 110 11.14 -24.99 -7.53
N GLU A 111 10.41 -25.39 -6.49
CA GLU A 111 9.76 -26.71 -6.40
C GLU A 111 8.73 -26.93 -7.52
N ARG A 112 7.89 -25.92 -7.81
CA ARG A 112 6.93 -25.97 -8.91
C ARG A 112 7.61 -26.15 -10.27
N ILE A 113 8.72 -25.44 -10.50
CA ILE A 113 9.50 -25.58 -11.75
C ILE A 113 10.07 -27.00 -11.88
N GLN A 114 10.62 -27.55 -10.79
CA GLN A 114 11.20 -28.90 -10.80
C GLN A 114 10.14 -29.98 -11.09
N GLN A 115 8.95 -29.88 -10.48
CA GLN A 115 7.84 -30.80 -10.71
C GLN A 115 7.30 -30.72 -12.15
N ALA A 116 7.16 -29.51 -12.70
CA ALA A 116 6.73 -29.31 -14.07
C ALA A 116 7.70 -29.95 -15.10
N ASN A 117 9.00 -29.87 -14.84
CA ASN A 117 10.02 -30.48 -15.69
C ASN A 117 10.01 -32.02 -15.61
N GLN A 118 9.79 -32.60 -14.43
CA GLN A 118 9.70 -34.07 -14.26
C GLN A 118 8.46 -34.65 -14.97
N ILE A 119 7.31 -33.98 -14.90
CA ILE A 119 6.08 -34.40 -15.60
C ILE A 119 6.23 -34.29 -17.13
N GLY A 120 7.01 -33.32 -17.60
CA GLY A 120 7.31 -33.16 -19.03
C GLY A 120 8.23 -34.25 -19.60
N GLU A 121 9.13 -34.80 -18.79
CA GLU A 121 10.03 -35.90 -19.19
C GLU A 121 9.32 -37.27 -19.15
N ASP A 122 8.43 -37.51 -18.17
CA ASP A 122 7.69 -38.77 -18.02
C ASP A 122 6.51 -38.93 -19.01
N GLY A 123 6.00 -37.82 -19.60
CA GLY A 123 4.89 -37.83 -20.55
C GLY A 123 5.25 -38.06 -22.02
N LEU A 124 6.53 -38.32 -22.32
CA LEU A 124 7.07 -38.55 -23.68
C LEU A 124 7.46 -40.01 -23.96
N LEU A 125 7.14 -40.94 -23.04
CA LEU A 125 7.26 -42.40 -23.21
C LEU A 125 5.87 -43.05 -23.35
#